data_AF-A0A6I4YYE5-F1
#
_entry.id   AF-A0A6I4YYE5-F1
#
_cell.length_a   1.000
_cell.length_b   1.000
_cell.length_c   1.000
_cell.angle_alpha   90.00
_cell.angle_beta   90.00
_cell.angle_gamma   90.00
#
_symmetry.space_group_name_H-M   'P 1'
#
loop_
_entity.id
_entity.type
_entity.pdbx_description
1 polymer ?
#
loop_
_entity_poly.entity_id
_entity_poly.type
_entity_poly.pdbx_seq_one_letter_code
_entity_poly.pdbx_strand_id
1 'polypeptide(L)'
;MKTSLTETLNFTLKYEGGYSSNRADPGNWTGGRIGSGRLVGTKYGLSAPLVCRDRGLCVSSQQMKTLSEDDYRALAERYFWQPMRCNQLPAGLDALVFDHGFNTGVKTSARLLQTIVQVDTDGVIGPGTVRAIDTVRLTDVGRHCSSVMIQDLQARLECPQTGLLDAQTLSIIEQKNQRIVLICYALSSLQMADYRCKSQFKVFGSGWLERARARLKLALSLADKKCVPLLA
;
A
#
# COMPACT_ATOMS: atom_id res chain seq x y z
N MET A 1 5.36 -17.36 1.48
CA MET A 1 3.97 -17.62 1.01
C MET A 1 3.25 -16.30 0.80
N LYS A 2 2.38 -16.21 -0.22
CA LYS A 2 1.52 -15.06 -0.57
C LYS A 2 0.29 -14.95 0.36
N THR A 3 0.50 -14.89 1.67
CA THR A 3 -0.58 -15.14 2.66
C THR A 3 -1.71 -14.10 2.68
N SER A 4 -1.50 -12.93 2.10
CA SER A 4 -2.41 -11.77 2.12
C SER A 4 -2.75 -11.25 0.72
N LEU A 5 -2.22 -11.89 -0.34
CA LEU A 5 -2.31 -11.39 -1.71
C LEU A 5 -3.76 -11.27 -2.15
N THR A 6 -4.55 -12.32 -1.97
CA THR A 6 -5.94 -12.37 -2.42
C THR A 6 -6.78 -11.31 -1.73
N GLU A 7 -6.67 -11.18 -0.41
CA GLU A 7 -7.38 -10.17 0.39
C GLU A 7 -6.97 -8.75 -0.02
N THR A 8 -5.68 -8.52 -0.26
CA THR A 8 -5.14 -7.22 -0.67
C THR A 8 -5.63 -6.84 -2.08
N LEU A 9 -5.53 -7.75 -3.05
CA LEU A 9 -6.01 -7.52 -4.42
C LEU A 9 -7.51 -7.27 -4.44
N ASN A 10 -8.28 -8.03 -3.66
CA ASN A 10 -9.73 -7.83 -3.52
C ASN A 10 -10.05 -6.47 -2.92
N PHE A 11 -9.29 -6.02 -1.92
CA PHE A 11 -9.45 -4.70 -1.33
C PHE A 11 -9.15 -3.61 -2.34
N THR A 12 -8.00 -3.65 -3.00
CA THR A 12 -7.58 -2.65 -3.98
C THR A 12 -8.60 -2.56 -5.11
N LEU A 13 -9.01 -3.70 -5.70
CA LEU A 13 -9.97 -3.75 -6.81
C LEU A 13 -11.32 -3.09 -6.48
N LYS A 14 -11.81 -3.17 -5.24
CA LYS A 14 -13.06 -2.50 -4.82
C LYS A 14 -12.99 -0.97 -4.92
N TYR A 15 -11.80 -0.40 -4.82
CA TYR A 15 -11.58 1.04 -4.99
C TYR A 15 -11.22 1.44 -6.42
N GLU A 16 -10.91 0.46 -7.28
CA GLU A 16 -10.58 0.72 -8.67
C GLU A 16 -11.85 0.77 -9.53
N GLY A 17 -11.88 1.74 -10.45
CA GLY A 17 -13.01 1.93 -11.36
C GLY A 17 -13.06 0.92 -12.50
N GLY A 18 -14.19 0.95 -13.21
CA GLY A 18 -14.34 0.26 -14.49
C GLY A 18 -13.51 0.92 -15.61
N TYR A 19 -13.91 0.67 -16.86
CA TYR A 19 -13.23 1.24 -18.01
C TYR A 19 -13.40 2.77 -18.09
N SER A 20 -12.30 3.48 -18.36
CA SER A 20 -12.30 4.91 -18.66
C SER A 20 -11.43 5.21 -19.88
N SER A 21 -11.74 6.27 -20.63
CA SER A 21 -10.97 6.67 -21.82
C SER A 21 -10.90 8.17 -22.03
N ASN A 22 -10.49 8.89 -20.98
CA ASN A 22 -10.28 10.33 -21.05
C ASN A 22 -9.04 10.67 -21.90
N ARG A 23 -9.22 11.46 -22.96
CA ARG A 23 -8.13 11.92 -23.84
C ARG A 23 -7.09 12.80 -23.14
N ALA A 24 -7.49 13.52 -22.10
CA ALA A 24 -6.59 14.39 -21.32
C ALA A 24 -5.79 13.63 -20.25
N ASP A 25 -6.01 12.32 -20.11
CA ASP A 25 -5.30 11.50 -19.14
C ASP A 25 -4.23 10.66 -19.86
N PRO A 26 -2.93 10.88 -19.57
CA PRO A 26 -1.83 10.16 -20.22
C PRO A 26 -1.88 8.65 -19.97
N GLY A 27 -2.51 8.18 -18.89
CA GLY A 27 -2.67 6.76 -18.58
C GLY A 27 -3.56 6.01 -19.59
N ASN A 28 -4.42 6.71 -20.33
CA ASN A 28 -5.29 6.12 -21.35
C ASN A 28 -4.60 5.94 -22.72
N TRP A 29 -3.38 6.44 -22.87
CA TRP A 29 -2.60 6.39 -24.11
C TRP A 29 -1.52 5.31 -24.03
N THR A 30 -1.39 4.47 -25.06
CA THR A 30 -0.39 3.39 -25.06
C THR A 30 1.05 3.89 -24.92
N GLY A 31 1.35 5.10 -25.36
CA GLY A 31 2.65 5.75 -25.20
C GLY A 31 2.86 6.49 -23.86
N GLY A 32 1.88 6.47 -22.95
CA GLY A 32 1.98 7.03 -21.60
C GLY A 32 2.08 8.56 -21.54
N ARG A 33 1.76 9.23 -22.64
CA ARG A 33 1.69 10.69 -22.77
C ARG A 33 0.46 11.03 -23.60
N ILE A 34 -0.16 12.18 -23.34
CA ILE A 34 -1.29 12.67 -24.13
C ILE A 34 -0.89 12.72 -25.61
N GLY A 35 -1.69 12.08 -26.47
CA GLY A 35 -1.45 12.03 -27.92
C GLY A 35 -0.39 11.02 -28.38
N SER A 36 0.28 10.31 -27.48
CA SER A 36 1.33 9.34 -27.83
C SER A 36 0.74 7.93 -27.98
N GLY A 37 0.82 7.36 -29.18
CA GLY A 37 0.26 6.05 -29.50
C GLY A 37 -1.26 6.06 -29.64
N ARG A 38 -1.93 5.00 -29.20
CA ARG A 38 -3.40 4.84 -29.33
C ARG A 38 -4.08 5.18 -28.02
N LEU A 39 -5.22 5.88 -28.08
CA LEU A 39 -6.11 6.03 -26.94
C LEU A 39 -6.91 4.74 -26.76
N VAL A 40 -6.51 3.93 -25.78
CA VAL A 40 -7.13 2.62 -25.52
C VAL A 40 -7.83 2.55 -24.16
N GLY A 41 -7.64 3.57 -23.33
CA GLY A 41 -8.28 3.68 -22.02
C GLY A 41 -7.50 2.97 -20.91
N THR A 42 -8.13 2.90 -19.74
CA THR A 42 -7.69 2.20 -18.53
C THR A 42 -8.86 1.36 -18.03
N LYS A 43 -8.59 0.30 -17.26
CA LYS A 43 -9.61 -0.49 -16.56
C LYS A 43 -9.02 -1.10 -15.29
N TYR A 44 -9.77 -1.12 -14.19
CA TYR A 44 -9.31 -1.65 -12.89
C TYR A 44 -8.00 -0.99 -12.40
N GLY A 45 -7.83 0.31 -12.68
CA GLY A 45 -6.61 1.05 -12.34
C GLY A 45 -5.38 0.69 -13.19
N LEU A 46 -5.51 -0.23 -14.15
CA LEU A 46 -4.42 -0.59 -15.07
C LEU A 46 -4.36 0.39 -16.24
N SER A 47 -3.20 1.02 -16.41
CA SER A 47 -2.96 1.98 -17.48
C SER A 47 -2.66 1.32 -18.82
N ALA A 48 -2.95 2.02 -19.92
CA ALA A 48 -2.63 1.57 -21.27
C ALA A 48 -1.15 1.18 -21.44
N PRO A 49 -0.17 1.97 -20.98
CA PRO A 49 1.24 1.58 -21.08
C PRO A 49 1.54 0.30 -20.29
N LEU A 50 0.96 0.14 -19.10
CA LEU A 50 1.17 -1.05 -18.27
C LEU A 50 0.68 -2.32 -18.99
N VAL A 51 -0.53 -2.28 -19.54
CA VAL A 51 -1.08 -3.42 -20.29
C VAL A 51 -0.27 -3.68 -21.56
N CYS A 52 0.25 -2.64 -22.22
CA CYS A 52 1.13 -2.79 -23.38
C CYS A 52 2.48 -3.45 -23.04
N ARG A 53 3.00 -3.28 -21.81
CA ARG A 53 4.23 -3.97 -21.38
C ARG A 53 4.07 -5.48 -21.30
N ASP A 54 2.84 -5.95 -21.12
CA ASP A 54 2.50 -7.37 -21.05
C ASP A 54 2.05 -7.93 -22.41
N ARG A 55 1.17 -7.19 -23.10
CA ARG A 55 0.46 -7.66 -24.31
C ARG A 55 0.96 -7.04 -25.62
N GLY A 56 1.99 -6.20 -25.58
CA GLY A 56 2.56 -5.49 -26.72
C GLY A 56 1.83 -4.19 -27.09
N LEU A 57 2.40 -3.43 -28.03
CA LEU A 57 1.92 -2.09 -28.40
C LEU A 57 0.59 -2.08 -29.20
N CYS A 58 0.14 -3.24 -29.67
CA CYS A 58 -1.06 -3.40 -30.49
C CYS A 58 -2.36 -3.49 -29.69
N VAL A 59 -2.31 -3.34 -28.35
CA VAL A 59 -3.50 -3.34 -27.48
C VAL A 59 -4.54 -2.37 -28.03
N SER A 60 -5.78 -2.86 -28.13
CA SER A 60 -6.95 -2.09 -28.58
C SER A 60 -7.81 -1.67 -27.40
N SER A 61 -8.68 -0.69 -27.62
CA SER A 61 -9.69 -0.30 -26.64
C SER A 61 -10.65 -1.43 -26.30
N GLN A 62 -10.97 -2.31 -27.25
CA GLN A 62 -11.80 -3.49 -26.99
C GLN A 62 -11.10 -4.44 -26.02
N GLN A 63 -9.82 -4.74 -26.24
CA GLN A 63 -9.04 -5.57 -25.32
C GLN A 63 -8.94 -4.96 -23.91
N MET A 64 -8.80 -3.62 -23.82
CA MET A 64 -8.80 -2.93 -22.53
C MET A 64 -10.15 -3.05 -21.81
N LYS A 65 -11.27 -2.90 -22.54
CA LYS A 65 -12.63 -3.05 -21.99
C LYS A 65 -12.91 -4.47 -21.49
N THR A 66 -12.35 -5.49 -22.16
CA THR A 66 -12.58 -6.89 -21.83
C THR A 66 -11.58 -7.47 -20.82
N LEU A 67 -10.69 -6.67 -20.23
CA LEU A 67 -9.82 -7.17 -19.15
C LEU A 67 -10.67 -7.80 -18.04
N SER A 68 -10.34 -9.03 -17.67
CA SER A 68 -11.00 -9.74 -16.57
C SER A 68 -10.43 -9.32 -15.21
N GLU A 69 -11.06 -9.76 -14.12
CA GLU A 69 -10.44 -9.65 -12.80
C GLU A 69 -9.16 -10.50 -12.69
N ASP A 70 -9.09 -11.64 -13.38
CA ASP A 70 -7.89 -12.46 -13.40
C ASP A 70 -6.74 -11.76 -14.12
N ASP A 71 -7.03 -11.04 -15.20
CA ASP A 71 -6.05 -10.16 -15.85
C ASP A 71 -5.55 -9.09 -14.89
N TYR A 72 -6.47 -8.46 -14.14
CA TYR A 72 -6.11 -7.52 -13.09
C TYR A 72 -5.18 -8.16 -12.05
N ARG A 73 -5.54 -9.33 -11.50
CA ARG A 73 -4.76 -10.02 -10.47
C ARG A 73 -3.36 -10.35 -10.97
N ALA A 74 -3.24 -10.88 -12.19
CA ALA A 74 -1.97 -11.25 -12.78
C ALA A 74 -1.06 -10.03 -13.00
N LEU A 75 -1.59 -8.96 -13.60
CA LEU A 75 -0.82 -7.74 -13.88
C LEU A 75 -0.48 -6.98 -12.60
N ALA A 76 -1.42 -6.87 -11.66
CA ALA A 76 -1.21 -6.22 -10.38
C ALA A 76 -0.14 -6.97 -9.55
N GLU A 77 -0.17 -8.30 -9.55
CA GLU A 77 0.87 -9.08 -8.90
C GLU A 77 2.25 -8.86 -9.56
N ARG A 78 2.30 -9.00 -10.89
CA ARG A 78 3.56 -8.93 -11.66
C ARG A 78 4.24 -7.57 -11.59
N TYR A 79 3.47 -6.49 -11.72
CA TYR A 79 4.04 -5.14 -11.90
C TYR A 79 4.00 -4.28 -10.64
N PHE A 80 3.33 -4.72 -9.58
CA PHE A 80 3.27 -3.98 -8.31
C PHE A 80 3.69 -4.86 -7.12
N TRP A 81 3.02 -6.00 -6.90
CA TRP A 81 3.30 -6.88 -5.74
C TRP A 81 4.74 -7.40 -5.73
N GLN A 82 5.20 -7.93 -6.87
CA GLN A 82 6.56 -8.47 -6.99
C GLN A 82 7.64 -7.38 -6.91
N PRO A 83 7.54 -6.24 -7.62
CA PRO A 83 8.52 -5.15 -7.49
C PRO A 83 8.61 -4.54 -6.09
N MET A 84 7.51 -4.49 -5.34
CA MET A 84 7.49 -4.08 -3.93
C MET A 84 7.91 -5.19 -2.96
N ARG A 85 8.26 -6.37 -3.48
CA ARG A 85 8.64 -7.56 -2.71
C ARG A 85 7.65 -7.88 -1.59
N CYS A 86 6.36 -7.69 -1.83
CA CYS A 86 5.31 -7.90 -0.82
C CYS A 86 5.33 -9.32 -0.23
N ASN A 87 5.79 -10.33 -0.98
CA ASN A 87 6.00 -11.70 -0.48
C ASN A 87 7.05 -11.83 0.66
N GLN A 88 7.95 -10.86 0.79
CA GLN A 88 8.99 -10.79 1.81
C GLN A 88 8.59 -9.87 2.97
N LEU A 89 7.45 -9.19 2.87
CA LEU A 89 6.95 -8.31 3.91
C LEU A 89 5.99 -9.09 4.84
N PRO A 90 5.92 -8.73 6.13
CA PRO A 90 4.91 -9.24 7.03
C PRO A 90 3.48 -8.96 6.55
N ALA A 91 2.55 -9.86 6.88
CA ALA A 91 1.15 -9.70 6.53
C ALA A 91 0.58 -8.42 7.16
N GLY A 92 -0.18 -7.68 6.37
CA GLY A 92 -0.71 -6.36 6.74
C GLY A 92 0.21 -5.23 6.29
N LEU A 93 1.52 -5.34 6.52
CA LEU A 93 2.48 -4.37 6.00
C LEU A 93 2.57 -4.44 4.48
N ASP A 94 2.56 -5.65 3.92
CA ASP A 94 2.43 -5.90 2.48
C ASP A 94 1.20 -5.22 1.86
N ALA A 95 0.04 -5.27 2.53
CA ALA A 95 -1.20 -4.67 2.07
C ALA A 95 -1.12 -3.13 2.04
N LEU A 96 -0.52 -2.52 3.08
CA LEU A 96 -0.29 -1.07 3.13
C LEU A 96 0.65 -0.60 2.02
N VAL A 97 1.77 -1.31 1.83
CA VAL A 97 2.75 -1.00 0.78
C VAL A 97 2.13 -1.18 -0.60
N PHE A 98 1.45 -2.30 -0.82
CA PHE A 98 0.89 -2.63 -2.13
C PHE A 98 -0.15 -1.62 -2.58
N ASP A 99 -1.22 -1.41 -1.80
CA ASP A 99 -2.35 -0.61 -2.25
C ASP A 99 -2.00 0.89 -2.36
N HIS A 100 -1.13 1.40 -1.49
CA HIS A 100 -0.60 2.76 -1.66
C HIS A 100 0.30 2.86 -2.89
N GLY A 101 1.16 1.87 -3.12
CA GLY A 101 2.02 1.83 -4.30
C GLY A 101 1.27 1.62 -5.61
N PHE A 102 0.13 0.92 -5.58
CA PHE A 102 -0.77 0.80 -6.73
C PHE A 102 -1.33 2.16 -7.14
N ASN A 103 -1.76 2.96 -6.17
CA ASN A 103 -2.35 4.28 -6.41
C ASN A 103 -1.31 5.39 -6.67
N THR A 104 -0.15 5.35 -6.00
CA THR A 104 0.84 6.47 -6.00
C THR A 104 2.18 6.13 -6.63
N GLY A 105 2.36 4.88 -7.07
CA GLY A 105 3.59 4.35 -7.65
C GLY A 105 4.46 3.59 -6.65
N VAL A 106 5.05 2.49 -7.15
CA VAL A 106 5.92 1.55 -6.42
C VAL A 106 7.01 2.25 -5.61
N LYS A 107 7.77 3.16 -6.24
CA LYS A 107 8.90 3.85 -5.58
C LYS A 107 8.44 4.78 -4.46
N THR A 108 7.32 5.47 -4.65
CA THR A 108 6.75 6.37 -3.64
C THR A 108 6.43 5.58 -2.38
N SER A 109 5.73 4.46 -2.50
CA SER A 109 5.35 3.64 -1.34
C SER A 109 6.56 3.00 -0.66
N ALA A 110 7.50 2.47 -1.44
CA ALA A 110 8.74 1.90 -0.92
C ALA A 110 9.55 2.91 -0.09
N ARG A 111 9.65 4.16 -0.55
CA ARG A 111 10.36 5.22 0.18
C ARG A 111 9.73 5.53 1.53
N LEU A 112 8.40 5.55 1.61
CA LEU A 112 7.72 5.78 2.90
C LEU A 112 8.03 4.67 3.90
N LEU A 113 8.05 3.40 3.45
CA LEU A 113 8.47 2.30 4.32
C LEU A 113 9.94 2.46 4.76
N GLN A 114 10.84 2.75 3.82
CA GLN A 114 12.28 2.93 4.10
C GLN A 114 12.54 4.05 5.11
N THR A 115 11.79 5.15 5.03
CA THR A 115 11.83 6.24 6.02
C THR A 115 11.49 5.74 7.42
N ILE A 116 10.49 4.86 7.56
CA ILE A 116 10.05 4.35 8.86
C ILE A 116 11.07 3.38 9.45
N VAL A 117 11.62 2.49 8.62
CA VAL A 117 12.60 1.48 9.07
C VAL A 117 14.04 2.01 9.11
N GLN A 118 14.24 3.32 8.87
CA GLN A 118 15.51 4.05 9.02
C GLN A 118 16.64 3.48 8.15
N VAL A 119 16.35 3.26 6.87
CA VAL A 119 17.34 2.90 5.84
C VAL A 119 17.33 3.92 4.70
N ASP A 120 18.31 3.84 3.79
CA ASP A 120 18.36 4.69 2.60
C ASP A 120 17.05 4.59 1.78
N THR A 121 16.54 5.75 1.36
CA THR A 121 15.23 5.90 0.72
C THR A 121 15.32 5.85 -0.83
N ASP A 122 15.99 4.82 -1.34
CA ASP A 122 16.20 4.63 -2.79
C ASP A 122 14.90 4.28 -3.56
N GLY A 123 13.86 3.84 -2.85
CA GLY A 123 12.59 3.38 -3.41
C GLY A 123 12.59 1.95 -3.93
N VAL A 124 13.58 1.14 -3.53
CA VAL A 124 13.72 -0.27 -3.87
C VAL A 124 13.74 -1.09 -2.58
N ILE A 125 12.69 -1.88 -2.34
CA ILE A 125 12.64 -2.77 -1.18
C ILE A 125 13.62 -3.92 -1.42
N GLY A 126 14.80 -3.83 -0.80
CA GLY A 126 15.85 -4.84 -0.85
C GLY A 126 15.98 -5.63 0.46
N PRO A 127 16.93 -6.58 0.54
CA PRO A 127 17.17 -7.34 1.77
C PRO A 127 17.50 -6.48 2.99
N GLY A 128 18.16 -5.33 2.78
CA GLY A 128 18.41 -4.35 3.84
C GLY A 128 17.12 -3.77 4.42
N THR A 129 16.19 -3.33 3.56
CA THR A 129 14.87 -2.84 3.98
C THR A 129 14.08 -3.92 4.71
N VAL A 130 14.08 -5.16 4.20
CA VAL A 130 13.35 -6.27 4.83
C VAL A 130 13.89 -6.58 6.22
N ARG A 131 15.22 -6.69 6.39
CA ARG A 131 15.82 -6.91 7.72
C ARG A 131 15.55 -5.77 8.69
N ALA A 132 15.54 -4.54 8.22
CA ALA A 132 15.32 -3.37 9.06
C ALA A 132 13.92 -3.35 9.71
N ILE A 133 12.92 -4.01 9.11
CA ILE A 133 11.58 -4.15 9.71
C ILE A 133 11.68 -4.84 11.09
N ASP A 134 12.51 -5.88 11.19
CA ASP A 134 12.65 -6.67 12.41
C ASP A 134 13.56 -5.99 13.46
N THR A 135 14.49 -5.15 13.02
CA THR A 135 15.54 -4.58 13.90
C THR A 135 15.38 -3.11 14.23
N VAL A 136 14.54 -2.34 13.52
CA VAL A 136 14.35 -0.91 13.78
C VAL A 136 13.91 -0.66 15.24
N ARG A 137 14.37 0.41 15.87
CA ARG A 137 13.91 0.75 17.22
C ARG A 137 12.47 1.25 17.17
N LEU A 138 11.62 0.75 18.06
CA LEU A 138 10.20 1.13 18.09
C LEU A 138 9.99 2.63 18.34
N THR A 139 10.89 3.26 19.09
CA THR A 139 10.88 4.72 19.31
C THR A 139 11.14 5.51 18.02
N ASP A 140 11.98 5.01 17.11
CA ASP A 140 12.21 5.66 15.81
C ASP A 140 10.98 5.52 14.90
N VAL A 141 10.33 4.34 14.92
CA VAL A 141 9.05 4.11 14.20
C VAL A 141 7.96 5.04 14.72
N GLY A 142 7.84 5.17 16.05
CA GLY A 142 6.83 5.98 16.72
C GLY A 142 6.85 7.46 16.35
N ARG A 143 8.01 8.02 15.97
CA ARG A 143 8.13 9.42 15.52
C ARG A 143 7.31 9.71 14.26
N HIS A 144 6.97 8.68 13.49
CA HIS A 144 6.18 8.82 12.26
C HIS A 144 4.68 8.60 12.49
N CYS A 145 4.26 8.27 13.71
CA CYS A 145 2.85 8.18 14.07
C CYS A 145 2.32 9.54 14.52
N SER A 146 1.12 9.91 14.04
CA SER A 146 0.39 11.02 14.65
C SER A 146 -0.15 10.62 16.02
N SER A 147 -0.36 11.57 16.93
CA SER A 147 -0.94 11.32 18.27
C SER A 147 -2.24 10.51 18.21
N VAL A 148 -3.12 10.83 17.25
CA VAL A 148 -4.38 10.09 17.01
C VAL A 148 -4.14 8.61 16.67
N MET A 149 -3.11 8.30 15.87
CA MET A 149 -2.79 6.91 15.52
C MET A 149 -2.19 6.16 16.71
N ILE A 150 -1.45 6.85 17.57
CA ILE A 150 -0.98 6.29 18.84
C ILE A 150 -2.15 6.02 19.78
N GLN A 151 -3.13 6.92 19.89
CA GLN A 151 -4.33 6.69 20.70
C GLN A 151 -5.11 5.47 20.20
N ASP A 152 -5.30 5.34 18.88
CA ASP A 152 -5.96 4.16 18.29
C ASP A 152 -5.17 2.86 18.58
N LEU A 153 -3.84 2.91 18.49
CA LEU A 153 -2.98 1.78 18.87
C LEU A 153 -3.11 1.45 20.36
N GLN A 154 -3.09 2.44 21.24
CA GLN A 154 -3.21 2.25 22.68
C GLN A 154 -4.57 1.67 23.08
N ALA A 155 -5.65 2.16 22.45
CA ALA A 155 -6.98 1.58 22.60
C ALA A 155 -6.99 0.09 22.23
N ARG A 156 -6.36 -0.26 21.11
CA ARG A 156 -6.20 -1.64 20.64
C ARG A 156 -5.34 -2.50 21.58
N LEU A 157 -4.32 -1.93 22.20
CA LEU A 157 -3.44 -2.61 23.14
C LEU A 157 -4.06 -2.77 24.53
N GLU A 158 -5.22 -2.15 24.76
CA GLU A 158 -5.93 -2.06 26.04
C GLU A 158 -5.12 -1.32 27.11
N CYS A 159 -4.47 -0.22 26.70
CA CYS A 159 -3.71 0.65 27.61
C CYS A 159 -4.20 2.12 27.56
N PRO A 160 -3.79 2.97 28.50
CA PRO A 160 -4.18 4.38 28.51
C PRO A 160 -3.85 5.08 27.19
N GLN A 161 -4.80 5.83 26.64
CA GLN A 161 -4.71 6.50 25.34
C GLN A 161 -4.01 7.87 25.46
N THR A 162 -2.77 7.87 25.93
CA THR A 162 -1.98 9.10 26.14
C THR A 162 -1.67 9.84 24.84
N GLY A 163 -1.72 9.16 23.69
CA GLY A 163 -1.30 9.68 22.39
C GLY A 163 0.22 9.83 22.25
N LEU A 164 0.97 9.34 23.24
CA LEU A 164 2.43 9.31 23.27
C LEU A 164 2.89 7.85 23.25
N LEU A 165 3.96 7.57 22.51
CA LEU A 165 4.61 6.26 22.57
C LEU A 165 5.50 6.17 23.83
N ASP A 166 4.84 6.16 24.98
CA ASP A 166 5.47 6.12 26.30
C ASP A 166 6.04 4.74 26.66
N ALA A 167 6.77 4.67 27.78
CA ALA A 167 7.44 3.45 28.23
C ALA A 167 6.46 2.29 28.47
N GLN A 168 5.25 2.57 28.97
CA GLN A 168 4.22 1.56 29.17
C GLN A 168 3.74 1.00 27.83
N THR A 169 3.43 1.88 26.87
CA THR A 169 2.99 1.49 25.53
C THR A 169 4.06 0.66 24.81
N LEU A 170 5.32 1.09 24.87
CA LEU A 170 6.46 0.36 24.29
C LEU A 170 6.60 -1.05 24.90
N SER A 171 6.54 -1.16 26.22
CA SER A 171 6.63 -2.44 26.94
C SER A 171 5.51 -3.40 26.51
N ILE A 172 4.27 -2.90 26.38
CA ILE A 172 3.14 -3.72 25.93
C ILE A 172 3.31 -4.16 24.47
N ILE A 173 3.82 -3.28 23.59
CA ILE A 173 4.09 -3.63 22.19
C ILE A 173 5.11 -4.78 22.12
N GLU A 174 6.18 -4.72 22.91
CA GLU A 174 7.20 -5.77 22.94
C GLU A 174 6.63 -7.08 23.52
N GLN A 175 5.94 -7.02 24.66
CA GLN A 175 5.33 -8.19 25.31
C GLN A 175 4.31 -8.90 24.41
N LYS A 176 3.49 -8.14 23.67
CA LYS A 176 2.47 -8.69 22.76
C LYS A 176 3.01 -8.94 21.34
N ASN A 177 4.31 -8.75 21.08
CA ASN A 177 4.94 -8.86 19.76
C ASN A 177 4.24 -8.03 18.66
N GLN A 178 3.83 -6.80 18.98
CA GLN A 178 3.01 -5.93 18.12
C GLN A 178 3.84 -4.95 17.27
N ARG A 179 5.13 -5.24 17.03
CA ARG A 179 6.04 -4.42 16.21
C ARG A 179 5.46 -4.09 14.84
N ILE A 180 4.96 -5.11 14.13
CA ILE A 180 4.41 -4.93 12.79
C ILE A 180 3.17 -4.03 12.82
N VAL A 181 2.35 -4.15 13.86
CA VAL A 181 1.18 -3.27 14.05
C VAL A 181 1.61 -1.81 14.25
N LEU A 182 2.63 -1.54 15.06
CA LEU A 182 3.19 -0.18 15.19
C LEU A 182 3.69 0.37 13.85
N ILE A 183 4.43 -0.45 13.07
CA ILE A 183 4.93 -0.06 11.75
C ILE A 183 3.75 0.22 10.79
N CYS A 184 2.67 -0.55 10.85
CA CYS A 184 1.47 -0.31 10.06
C CYS A 184 0.82 1.05 10.38
N TYR A 185 0.71 1.42 11.66
CA TYR A 185 0.21 2.73 12.08
C TYR A 185 1.11 3.87 11.56
N ALA A 186 2.42 3.75 11.74
CA ALA A 186 3.40 4.73 11.24
C ALA A 186 3.31 4.90 9.73
N LEU A 187 3.23 3.79 8.98
CA LEU A 187 3.13 3.83 7.53
C LEU A 187 1.82 4.45 7.07
N SER A 188 0.71 4.12 7.71
CA SER A 188 -0.57 4.76 7.41
C SER A 188 -0.54 6.27 7.67
N SER A 189 0.12 6.74 8.75
CA SER A 189 0.31 8.17 9.01
C SER A 189 1.05 8.86 7.86
N LEU A 190 2.20 8.32 7.42
CA LEU A 190 2.96 8.91 6.32
C LEU A 190 2.21 8.86 4.98
N GLN A 191 1.48 7.77 4.70
CA GLN A 191 0.68 7.64 3.48
C GLN A 191 -0.50 8.63 3.43
N MET A 192 -1.17 8.86 4.57
CA MET A 192 -2.20 9.88 4.66
C MET A 192 -1.61 11.30 4.52
N ALA A 193 -0.40 11.54 5.00
CA ALA A 193 0.31 12.79 4.75
C ALA A 193 0.68 12.96 3.26
N ASP A 194 1.19 11.92 2.61
CA ASP A 194 1.49 11.92 1.16
C ASP A 194 0.24 12.24 0.33
N TYR A 195 -0.93 11.70 0.69
CA TYR A 195 -2.18 12.06 0.01
C TYR A 195 -2.52 13.54 0.17
N ARG A 196 -2.38 14.12 1.37
CA ARG A 196 -2.64 15.54 1.63
C ARG A 196 -1.76 16.47 0.82
N CYS A 197 -0.58 16.02 0.41
CA CYS A 197 0.36 16.78 -0.41
C CYS A 197 0.05 16.74 -1.92
N LYS A 198 -0.88 15.91 -2.40
CA LYS A 198 -1.20 15.84 -3.84
C LYS A 198 -2.01 17.05 -4.28
N SER A 199 -1.76 17.56 -5.48
CA SER A 199 -2.43 18.73 -6.04
C SER A 199 -3.96 18.60 -6.13
N GLN A 200 -4.46 17.38 -6.38
CA GLN A 200 -5.89 17.10 -6.51
C GLN A 200 -6.58 16.77 -5.16
N PHE A 201 -5.87 16.89 -4.03
CA PHE A 201 -6.41 16.55 -2.72
C PHE A 201 -7.69 17.32 -2.37
N LYS A 202 -7.83 18.57 -2.82
CA LYS A 202 -9.04 19.36 -2.59
C LYS A 202 -10.31 18.73 -3.17
N VAL A 203 -10.17 17.92 -4.23
CA VAL A 203 -11.30 17.30 -4.94
C VAL A 203 -11.50 15.85 -4.48
N PHE A 204 -10.42 15.06 -4.42
CA PHE A 204 -10.50 13.61 -4.17
C PHE A 204 -10.01 13.19 -2.77
N GLY A 205 -9.47 14.12 -1.99
CA GLY A 205 -8.73 13.84 -0.76
C GLY A 205 -9.53 13.10 0.30
N SER A 206 -10.81 13.41 0.44
CA SER A 206 -11.70 12.70 1.39
C SER A 206 -11.75 11.20 1.09
N GLY A 207 -11.94 10.82 -0.17
CA GLY A 207 -11.97 9.43 -0.59
C GLY A 207 -10.62 8.72 -0.44
N TRP A 208 -9.51 9.43 -0.70
CA TRP A 208 -8.16 8.88 -0.45
C TRP A 208 -7.90 8.61 1.03
N LEU A 209 -8.31 9.53 1.92
CA LEU A 209 -8.17 9.33 3.36
C LEU A 209 -9.11 8.25 3.91
N GLU A 210 -10.27 8.07 3.30
CA GLU A 210 -11.19 6.97 3.62
C GLU A 210 -10.57 5.62 3.21
N ARG A 211 -10.10 5.49 1.96
CA ARG A 211 -9.37 4.30 1.47
C ARG A 211 -8.17 3.98 2.36
N ALA A 212 -7.38 4.98 2.75
CA ALA A 212 -6.23 4.79 3.65
C ALA A 212 -6.65 4.19 5.00
N ARG A 213 -7.72 4.72 5.62
CA ARG A 213 -8.23 4.21 6.90
C ARG A 213 -8.81 2.80 6.77
N ALA A 214 -9.55 2.52 5.70
CA ALA A 214 -10.07 1.18 5.43
C ALA A 214 -8.93 0.17 5.20
N ARG A 215 -7.88 0.59 4.50
CA ARG A 215 -6.68 -0.22 4.27
C ARG A 215 -5.94 -0.53 5.57
N LEU A 216 -5.79 0.45 6.47
CA LEU A 216 -5.20 0.21 7.79
C LEU A 216 -6.02 -0.85 8.56
N LYS A 217 -7.35 -0.77 8.55
CA LYS A 217 -8.20 -1.79 9.19
C LYS A 217 -7.95 -3.19 8.61
N LEU A 218 -7.88 -3.32 7.28
CA LEU A 218 -7.53 -4.60 6.64
C LEU A 218 -6.14 -5.07 7.09
N ALA A 219 -5.14 -4.19 7.05
CA ALA A 219 -3.77 -4.52 7.39
C ALA A 219 -3.64 -5.05 8.83
N LEU A 220 -4.30 -4.40 9.79
CA LEU A 220 -4.32 -4.85 11.18
C LEU A 220 -4.97 -6.24 11.32
N SER A 221 -6.08 -6.49 10.62
CA SER A 221 -6.74 -7.81 10.63
C SER A 221 -5.85 -8.92 10.05
N LEU A 222 -5.02 -8.61 9.05
CA LEU A 222 -4.09 -9.55 8.44
C LEU A 222 -2.88 -9.82 9.35
N ALA A 223 -2.40 -8.79 10.06
CA ALA A 223 -1.32 -8.93 11.02
C ALA A 223 -1.73 -9.86 12.18
N ASP A 224 -2.97 -9.71 12.68
CA ASP A 224 -3.48 -10.53 13.79
C ASP A 224 -3.61 -12.02 13.46
N LYS A 225 -4.07 -12.33 12.24
CA LYS A 225 -4.27 -13.72 11.79
C LYS A 225 -2.96 -14.53 11.82
N LYS A 226 -1.79 -13.88 11.79
CA LYS A 226 -0.48 -14.55 11.94
C LYS A 226 0.02 -14.64 13.38
N CYS A 227 -0.53 -13.85 14.30
CA CYS A 227 -0.18 -13.92 15.72
C CYS A 227 -0.90 -15.04 16.47
N VAL A 228 -1.89 -15.70 15.86
CA VAL A 228 -2.50 -16.91 16.41
C VAL A 228 -1.52 -18.07 16.15
N PRO A 229 -0.89 -18.67 17.17
CA PRO A 229 -0.22 -19.94 16.97
C PRO A 229 -1.29 -20.91 16.47
N LEU A 230 -1.01 -21.65 15.40
CA LEU A 230 -1.80 -22.81 15.03
C LEU A 230 -1.90 -23.69 16.29
N LEU A 231 -3.06 -23.64 16.97
CA LEU A 231 -3.36 -24.56 18.03
C LEU A 231 -3.49 -25.93 17.38
N ALA A 232 -2.53 -26.80 17.72
CA ALA A 232 -2.48 -28.26 17.58
C ALA A 232 -3.01 -28.87 16.27
#